data_AF-A0A7S3V3T7-F1
#
_entry.id   AF-A0A7S3V3T7-F1
#
_cell.length_a   1.000
_cell.length_b   1.000
_cell.length_c   1.000
_cell.angle_alpha   90.00
_cell.angle_beta   90.00
_cell.angle_gamma   90.00
#
_symmetry.space_group_name_H-M   'P 1'
#
loop_
_entity.id
_entity.type
_entity.pdbx_description
1 polymer ?
#
loop_
_entity_poly.entity_id
_entity_poly.type
_entity_poly.pdbx_seq_one_letter_code
_entity_poly.pdbx_strand_id
1 'polypeptide(L)'
;MTFIKNSTSCSTLIDVEDFKATRPSRMNETEIIVEDDNEYKHKLHIPLTPSESIDNCLRNNPLLSSTAKKALAKRSEFFLSKGTFSTSSVGKGRGPTIYVHQREVAHVSNEQYDNRGAILVSDSATTCHIIGVRSYSCCNRKRILGSLCHLDSIQNGTCVRKMIEEHLSFHKCLEKCLNRNQVHMEVHIIGGYLDQDRTSEETTSHILNILAKAAKTCRSKLEMKLKTCVVTGLNDCATYEDNVSNAPIIRGLALDISSGQVHLFNKVHEICAGPAKTLRRVRLWAPALQNNFLLEVHTWEKEEICVEPFEYAPFPDIELFLQLPDDTLLQYSSTSPECEADDFCDIMRITCTFVKDIPVSDVFGKDRKRIVYHSKKRILNSGDDDLFEYDWKRSD
;
A
#
# COMPACT_ATOMS: atom_id res chain seq x y z
N MET A 1 23.65 5.57 16.90
CA MET A 1 22.70 5.70 15.78
C MET A 1 22.24 4.31 15.35
N THR A 2 21.23 3.80 16.02
CA THR A 2 20.73 2.44 15.82
C THR A 2 19.52 2.56 14.90
N PHE A 3 19.62 2.11 13.65
CA PHE A 3 18.53 1.26 13.17
C PHE A 3 18.50 0.13 14.20
N ILE A 4 17.60 0.21 15.17
CA ILE A 4 17.50 -0.85 16.16
C ILE A 4 17.04 -2.09 15.39
N LYS A 5 18.02 -2.89 14.91
CA LYS A 5 17.94 -4.34 14.90
C LYS A 5 17.56 -4.72 16.32
N ASN A 6 16.27 -4.72 16.61
CA ASN A 6 15.73 -5.04 17.92
C ASN A 6 15.67 -6.56 18.01
N SER A 7 16.84 -7.17 18.19
CA SER A 7 16.97 -8.43 18.90
C SER A 7 16.90 -8.13 20.40
N THR A 8 15.70 -7.87 20.91
CA THR A 8 15.45 -7.94 22.36
C THR A 8 14.18 -8.74 22.62
N SER A 9 14.39 -9.93 23.19
CA SER A 9 13.38 -10.69 23.90
C SER A 9 12.84 -9.83 25.04
N CYS A 10 11.62 -9.31 24.87
CA CYS A 10 10.86 -8.76 25.98
C CYS A 10 9.50 -9.46 26.03
N SER A 11 9.43 -10.40 26.96
CA SER A 11 8.21 -11.03 27.44
C SER A 11 7.32 -9.98 28.08
N THR A 12 6.26 -9.58 27.39
CA THR A 12 5.08 -8.98 28.02
C THR A 12 3.89 -9.85 27.69
N LEU A 13 3.45 -10.54 28.74
CA LEU A 13 2.23 -11.32 28.85
C LEU A 13 1.05 -10.47 28.33
N ILE A 14 0.49 -10.87 27.19
CA ILE A 14 -0.86 -10.50 26.81
C ILE A 14 -1.75 -11.57 27.44
N ASP A 15 -2.66 -11.14 28.31
CA ASP A 15 -3.69 -12.00 28.90
C ASP A 15 -4.41 -12.78 27.80
N VAL A 16 -4.17 -14.09 27.80
CA VAL A 16 -4.88 -15.08 27.00
C VAL A 16 -5.97 -15.66 27.88
N GLU A 17 -7.06 -14.92 28.11
CA GLU A 17 -8.28 -15.49 28.69
C GLU A 17 -9.51 -14.95 27.95
N ASP A 18 -9.90 -15.64 26.87
CA ASP A 18 -11.19 -16.35 26.77
C ASP A 18 -11.35 -16.92 25.36
N PHE A 19 -10.68 -18.04 25.08
CA PHE A 19 -10.99 -18.92 23.96
C PHE A 19 -11.27 -20.32 24.51
N LYS A 20 -12.52 -20.54 24.92
CA LYS A 20 -12.99 -21.88 25.29
C LYS A 20 -12.80 -22.83 24.12
N ALA A 21 -12.03 -23.88 24.38
CA ALA A 21 -11.64 -24.91 23.44
C ALA A 21 -12.85 -25.61 22.80
N THR A 22 -12.99 -25.44 21.48
CA THR A 22 -13.70 -26.40 20.63
C THR A 22 -12.69 -27.36 20.00
N ARG A 23 -13.00 -28.66 20.06
CA ARG A 23 -12.17 -29.81 19.65
C ARG A 23 -11.51 -29.67 18.27
N PRO A 24 -10.35 -30.31 18.03
CA PRO A 24 -9.59 -30.16 16.79
C PRO A 24 -10.25 -30.96 15.66
N SER A 25 -10.97 -30.27 14.77
CA SER A 25 -11.44 -30.82 13.49
C SER A 25 -10.70 -30.14 12.34
N ARG A 26 -9.73 -30.78 11.69
CA ARG A 26 -9.03 -30.31 10.44
C ARG A 26 -8.94 -28.77 10.31
N MET A 27 -8.49 -28.08 11.36
CA MET A 27 -8.83 -26.66 11.60
C MET A 27 -7.76 -25.66 11.13
N ASN A 28 -6.65 -26.13 10.58
CA ASN A 28 -5.45 -25.30 10.32
C ASN A 28 -5.33 -24.80 8.89
N GLU A 29 -6.43 -24.77 8.13
CA GLU A 29 -6.43 -24.25 6.77
C GLU A 29 -7.30 -22.98 6.68
N THR A 30 -6.77 -22.01 5.94
CA THR A 30 -7.47 -20.77 5.63
C THR A 30 -7.49 -20.61 4.11
N GLU A 31 -8.69 -20.39 3.57
CA GLU A 31 -8.95 -20.36 2.13
C GLU A 31 -9.08 -18.92 1.64
N ILE A 32 -8.37 -18.56 0.56
CA ILE A 32 -8.61 -17.34 -0.22
C ILE A 32 -9.02 -17.74 -1.64
N ILE A 33 -9.99 -17.04 -2.24
CA ILE A 33 -10.37 -17.26 -3.63
C ILE A 33 -9.35 -16.56 -4.53
N VAL A 34 -8.76 -17.29 -5.46
CA VAL A 34 -7.94 -16.77 -6.56
C VAL A 34 -8.74 -16.94 -7.85
N GLU A 35 -8.66 -15.98 -8.74
CA GLU A 35 -9.39 -16.02 -10.01
C GLU A 35 -8.43 -16.11 -11.19
N ASP A 36 -8.72 -16.97 -12.16
CA ASP A 36 -7.94 -17.07 -13.39
C ASP A 36 -8.44 -16.14 -14.49
N ASP A 37 -7.75 -16.14 -15.63
CA ASP A 37 -8.09 -15.28 -16.78
C ASP A 37 -9.46 -15.58 -17.40
N ASN A 38 -10.03 -16.76 -17.12
CA ASN A 38 -11.36 -17.16 -17.57
C ASN A 38 -12.42 -16.94 -16.47
N GLU A 39 -12.09 -16.19 -15.42
CA GLU A 39 -12.93 -15.92 -14.27
C GLU A 39 -13.28 -17.14 -13.41
N TYR A 40 -12.57 -18.28 -13.56
CA TYR A 40 -12.79 -19.43 -12.69
C TYR A 40 -12.19 -19.19 -11.31
N LYS A 41 -12.96 -19.58 -10.29
CA LYS A 41 -12.60 -19.43 -8.88
C LYS A 41 -11.86 -20.66 -8.39
N HIS A 42 -10.64 -20.46 -7.91
CA HIS A 42 -9.79 -21.46 -7.31
C HIS A 42 -9.62 -21.16 -5.83
N LYS A 43 -9.51 -22.18 -4.99
CA LYS A 43 -9.21 -22.01 -3.58
C LYS A 43 -7.71 -22.12 -3.38
N LEU A 44 -7.09 -21.05 -2.87
CA LEU A 44 -5.72 -21.08 -2.40
C LEU A 44 -5.72 -21.50 -0.92
N HIS A 45 -5.01 -22.58 -0.63
CA HIS A 45 -4.72 -23.00 0.73
C HIS A 45 -3.45 -22.28 1.19
N ILE A 46 -3.57 -21.46 2.24
CA ILE A 46 -2.40 -20.79 2.85
C ILE A 46 -1.93 -21.66 4.03
N PRO A 47 -0.66 -22.11 4.04
CA PRO A 47 -0.12 -22.87 5.16
C PRO A 47 -0.14 -22.02 6.43
N LEU A 48 -0.80 -22.51 7.49
CA LEU A 48 -0.75 -21.88 8.82
C LEU A 48 0.41 -22.40 9.68
N THR A 49 1.18 -23.37 9.19
CA THR A 49 2.23 -24.04 9.94
C THR A 49 3.63 -23.75 9.37
N PRO A 50 4.67 -23.65 10.21
CA PRO A 50 6.03 -23.30 9.76
C PRO A 50 6.73 -24.33 8.86
N SER A 51 6.14 -25.52 8.66
CA SER A 51 6.78 -26.62 7.93
C SER A 51 6.93 -26.36 6.43
N GLU A 52 6.17 -25.42 5.87
CA GLU A 52 6.23 -25.04 4.46
C GLU A 52 6.34 -23.52 4.34
N SER A 53 7.33 -23.05 3.58
CA SER A 53 7.50 -21.63 3.29
C SER A 53 6.32 -21.10 2.47
N ILE A 54 5.76 -19.95 2.87
CA ILE A 54 4.68 -19.29 2.10
C ILE A 54 5.13 -19.00 0.67
N ASP A 55 6.40 -18.65 0.48
CA ASP A 55 6.97 -18.36 -0.82
C ASP A 55 6.96 -19.59 -1.74
N ASN A 56 7.34 -20.76 -1.20
CA ASN A 56 7.24 -22.02 -1.94
C ASN A 56 5.78 -22.32 -2.34
N CYS A 57 4.81 -22.11 -1.45
CA CYS A 57 3.40 -22.32 -1.79
C CYS A 57 2.92 -21.39 -2.91
N LEU A 58 3.32 -20.12 -2.88
CA LEU A 58 2.96 -19.14 -3.90
C LEU A 58 3.60 -19.47 -5.25
N ARG A 59 4.91 -19.78 -5.28
CA ARG A 59 5.63 -20.12 -6.53
C ARG A 59 5.20 -21.43 -7.16
N ASN A 60 4.90 -22.44 -6.33
CA ASN A 60 4.48 -23.75 -6.82
C ASN A 60 3.00 -23.81 -7.20
N ASN A 61 2.21 -22.79 -6.86
CA ASN A 61 0.84 -22.67 -7.33
C ASN A 61 0.84 -22.22 -8.82
N PRO A 62 0.41 -23.07 -9.78
CA PRO A 62 0.52 -22.75 -11.20
C PRO A 62 -0.31 -21.53 -11.61
N LEU A 63 -1.44 -21.30 -10.93
CA LEU A 63 -2.32 -20.18 -11.20
C LEU A 63 -1.67 -18.86 -10.76
N LEU A 64 -1.17 -18.79 -9.53
CA LEU A 64 -0.51 -17.58 -9.03
C LEU A 64 0.77 -17.28 -9.79
N SER A 65 1.60 -18.30 -10.05
CA SER A 65 2.84 -18.14 -10.81
C SER A 65 2.56 -17.64 -12.25
N SER A 66 1.55 -18.19 -12.93
CA SER A 66 1.21 -17.77 -14.30
C SER A 66 0.57 -16.38 -14.35
N THR A 67 -0.31 -16.04 -13.41
CA THR A 67 -0.92 -14.70 -13.32
C THR A 67 0.10 -13.63 -12.93
N ALA A 68 1.03 -13.93 -12.02
CA ALA A 68 2.14 -13.05 -11.69
C ALA A 68 3.04 -12.79 -12.91
N LYS A 69 3.45 -13.83 -13.64
CA LYS A 69 4.23 -13.68 -14.89
C LYS A 69 3.52 -12.78 -15.92
N LYS A 70 2.22 -12.97 -16.11
CA LYS A 70 1.42 -12.14 -17.03
C LYS A 70 1.33 -10.69 -16.58
N ALA A 71 1.17 -10.46 -15.28
CA ALA A 71 1.13 -9.12 -14.71
C ALA A 71 2.49 -8.41 -14.84
N LEU A 72 3.60 -9.11 -14.56
CA LEU A 72 4.96 -8.64 -14.77
C LEU A 72 5.26 -8.35 -16.24
N ALA A 73 4.76 -9.15 -17.18
CA ALA A 73 4.94 -8.91 -18.62
C ALA A 73 4.23 -7.64 -19.13
N LYS A 74 3.20 -7.19 -18.42
CA LYS A 74 2.45 -5.95 -18.72
C LYS A 74 2.94 -4.73 -17.92
N ARG A 75 4.03 -4.87 -17.16
CA ARG A 75 4.56 -3.79 -16.33
C ARG A 75 5.08 -2.64 -17.20
N SER A 76 5.12 -1.45 -16.61
CA SER A 76 5.78 -0.28 -17.20
C SER A 76 6.97 0.13 -16.35
N GLU A 77 8.07 0.58 -16.95
CA GLU A 77 9.18 1.13 -16.16
C GLU A 77 8.75 2.38 -15.38
N PHE A 78 7.95 3.24 -16.01
CA PHE A 78 7.50 4.49 -15.42
C PHE A 78 5.99 4.64 -15.47
N PHE A 79 5.37 4.82 -14.32
CA PHE A 79 4.00 5.32 -14.26
C PHE A 79 4.00 6.83 -14.44
N LEU A 80 3.32 7.30 -15.50
CA LEU A 80 3.22 8.71 -15.90
C LEU A 80 4.54 9.36 -16.39
N SER A 81 5.29 8.72 -17.29
CA SER A 81 6.45 9.38 -17.92
C SER A 81 6.03 10.43 -18.97
N LYS A 82 6.71 11.60 -18.96
CA LYS A 82 6.53 12.69 -19.94
C LYS A 82 5.12 13.30 -20.05
N GLY A 83 4.35 13.38 -18.95
CA GLY A 83 3.04 14.06 -18.94
C GLY A 83 1.95 13.42 -19.84
N THR A 84 2.27 12.32 -20.52
CA THR A 84 1.37 11.57 -21.37
C THR A 84 1.33 10.14 -20.88
N PHE A 85 0.35 9.84 -20.02
CA PHE A 85 -0.41 8.62 -20.27
C PHE A 85 -0.82 8.66 -21.75
N SER A 86 -0.67 7.56 -22.49
CA SER A 86 -1.24 7.46 -23.83
C SER A 86 -2.74 7.79 -23.71
N THR A 87 -3.12 9.01 -24.10
CA THR A 87 -4.48 9.55 -24.04
C THR A 87 -5.45 8.76 -24.91
N SER A 88 -4.96 7.77 -25.66
CA SER A 88 -5.77 6.85 -26.45
C SER A 88 -6.40 5.69 -25.66
N SER A 89 -5.91 5.35 -24.44
CA SER A 89 -6.45 4.22 -23.66
C SER A 89 -6.97 4.59 -22.26
N VAL A 90 -6.76 5.83 -21.80
CA VAL A 90 -7.32 6.35 -20.55
C VAL A 90 -8.13 7.60 -20.84
N GLY A 91 -9.44 7.45 -20.71
CA GLY A 91 -10.44 8.41 -21.20
C GLY A 91 -10.31 9.82 -20.60
N LYS A 92 -10.77 10.80 -21.40
CA LYS A 92 -11.00 12.19 -21.04
C LYS A 92 -11.68 12.30 -19.65
N GLY A 93 -11.10 13.11 -18.75
CA GLY A 93 -11.68 13.44 -17.45
C GLY A 93 -11.69 12.30 -16.41
N ARG A 94 -10.53 11.82 -15.95
CA ARG A 94 -10.46 11.02 -14.71
C ARG A 94 -10.32 11.93 -13.48
N GLY A 95 -10.57 11.36 -12.30
CA GLY A 95 -10.32 12.04 -11.03
C GLY A 95 -8.82 12.20 -10.72
N PRO A 96 -8.47 12.75 -9.53
CA PRO A 96 -7.08 13.01 -9.17
C PRO A 96 -6.26 11.72 -9.01
N THR A 97 -4.94 11.88 -9.06
CA THR A 97 -4.00 10.87 -8.56
C THR A 97 -3.68 11.18 -7.10
N ILE A 98 -3.83 10.18 -6.22
CA ILE A 98 -3.47 10.26 -4.81
C ILE A 98 -2.31 9.29 -4.59
N TYR A 99 -1.13 9.84 -4.36
CA TYR A 99 0.03 9.04 -4.00
C TYR A 99 0.04 8.76 -2.50
N VAL A 100 0.24 7.50 -2.13
CA VAL A 100 0.30 6.98 -0.76
C VAL A 100 1.76 6.65 -0.46
N HIS A 101 2.38 7.38 0.47
CA HIS A 101 3.76 7.10 0.88
C HIS A 101 3.82 5.86 1.77
N GLN A 102 5.03 5.35 1.99
CA GLN A 102 5.30 4.35 2.99
C GLN A 102 4.70 4.75 4.35
N ARG A 103 4.06 3.79 5.02
CA ARG A 103 3.27 3.97 6.25
C ARG A 103 2.01 4.84 6.13
N GLU A 104 1.45 5.02 4.94
CA GLU A 104 0.16 5.68 4.76
C GLU A 104 -0.91 4.71 4.23
N VAL A 105 -2.18 5.11 4.38
CA VAL A 105 -3.36 4.49 3.77
C VAL A 105 -4.30 5.59 3.25
N ALA A 106 -4.94 5.32 2.12
CA ALA A 106 -5.97 6.19 1.54
C ALA A 106 -7.20 5.37 1.16
N HIS A 107 -8.39 5.94 1.39
CA HIS A 107 -9.69 5.39 1.02
C HIS A 107 -10.40 6.34 0.07
N VAL A 108 -10.94 5.85 -1.05
CA VAL A 108 -11.62 6.67 -2.07
C VAL A 108 -12.88 5.96 -2.54
N SER A 109 -13.99 6.70 -2.59
CA SER A 109 -15.20 6.23 -3.28
C SER A 109 -15.21 6.70 -4.73
N ASN A 110 -15.82 5.91 -5.62
CA ASN A 110 -16.08 6.36 -6.99
C ASN A 110 -17.13 7.48 -7.07
N GLU A 111 -17.84 7.80 -5.98
CA GLU A 111 -18.80 8.91 -5.91
C GLU A 111 -18.08 10.27 -5.71
N GLN A 112 -16.81 10.25 -5.28
CA GLN A 112 -15.97 11.44 -5.17
C GLN A 112 -15.50 11.94 -6.55
N TYR A 113 -15.10 13.20 -6.60
CA TYR A 113 -14.49 13.91 -7.73
C TYR A 113 -15.40 13.93 -8.97
N ASP A 114 -16.63 14.44 -8.81
CA ASP A 114 -17.67 14.43 -9.83
C ASP A 114 -18.06 13.01 -10.30
N ASN A 115 -18.14 12.04 -9.38
CA ASN A 115 -18.35 10.60 -9.66
C ASN A 115 -17.28 9.97 -10.56
N ARG A 116 -16.04 10.45 -10.48
CA ARG A 116 -14.90 9.93 -11.27
C ARG A 116 -13.96 9.06 -10.43
N GLY A 117 -14.11 9.07 -9.11
CA GLY A 117 -13.17 8.41 -8.20
C GLY A 117 -11.78 9.02 -8.26
N ALA A 118 -10.75 8.23 -7.97
CA ALA A 118 -9.35 8.64 -8.07
C ALA A 118 -8.50 7.47 -8.57
N ILE A 119 -7.24 7.77 -8.89
CA ILE A 119 -6.20 6.75 -9.06
C ILE A 119 -5.35 6.76 -7.79
N LEU A 120 -5.39 5.67 -7.03
CA LEU A 120 -4.50 5.48 -5.88
C LEU A 120 -3.18 4.90 -6.38
N VAL A 121 -2.05 5.45 -5.93
CA VAL A 121 -0.73 5.03 -6.41
C VAL A 121 0.28 4.97 -5.26
N SER A 122 1.19 4.01 -5.29
CA SER A 122 2.37 3.96 -4.42
C SER A 122 3.51 3.31 -5.18
N ASP A 123 4.76 3.62 -4.80
CA ASP A 123 5.95 3.01 -5.37
C ASP A 123 7.07 2.85 -4.33
N SER A 124 8.29 2.54 -4.80
CA SER A 124 9.47 2.37 -3.96
C SER A 124 9.40 1.17 -3.00
N ALA A 125 8.57 0.17 -3.32
CA ALA A 125 8.46 -1.04 -2.53
C ALA A 125 9.63 -2.00 -2.77
N THR A 126 10.64 -1.96 -1.88
CA THR A 126 11.76 -2.93 -1.86
C THR A 126 11.36 -4.18 -1.08
N THR A 127 11.53 -4.16 0.24
CA THR A 127 11.15 -5.22 1.19
C THR A 127 9.70 -5.06 1.67
N CYS A 128 9.15 -3.85 1.52
CA CYS A 128 7.78 -3.50 1.87
C CYS A 128 6.75 -3.97 0.83
N HIS A 129 5.46 -3.86 1.20
CA HIS A 129 4.32 -4.31 0.40
C HIS A 129 3.32 -3.19 0.17
N ILE A 130 2.79 -3.14 -1.05
CA ILE A 130 1.65 -2.29 -1.40
C ILE A 130 0.42 -3.17 -1.54
N ILE A 131 -0.65 -2.83 -0.81
CA ILE A 131 -1.94 -3.52 -0.89
C ILE A 131 -2.97 -2.56 -1.46
N GLY A 132 -3.55 -2.92 -2.61
CA GLY A 132 -4.74 -2.30 -3.16
C GLY A 132 -5.97 -3.17 -2.88
N VAL A 133 -7.05 -2.56 -2.39
CA VAL A 133 -8.33 -3.23 -2.17
C VAL A 133 -9.43 -2.45 -2.89
N ARG A 134 -10.29 -3.14 -3.62
CA ARG A 134 -11.48 -2.55 -4.24
C ARG A 134 -12.70 -3.36 -3.87
N SER A 135 -13.82 -2.71 -3.58
CA SER A 135 -15.04 -3.42 -3.21
C SER A 135 -16.30 -2.78 -3.74
N TYR A 136 -17.30 -3.63 -3.95
CA TYR A 136 -18.66 -3.27 -4.30
C TYR A 136 -19.62 -4.25 -3.64
N SER A 137 -20.89 -3.89 -3.53
CA SER A 137 -21.91 -4.78 -2.97
C SER A 137 -22.83 -5.35 -4.05
N CYS A 138 -23.33 -6.57 -3.84
CA CYS A 138 -24.41 -7.18 -4.62
C CYS A 138 -25.62 -6.26 -4.81
N CYS A 139 -25.98 -5.48 -3.78
CA CYS A 139 -27.16 -4.63 -3.80
C CYS A 139 -26.96 -3.31 -4.57
N ASN A 140 -25.71 -2.84 -4.70
CA ASN A 140 -25.36 -1.66 -5.48
C ASN A 140 -23.94 -1.80 -6.04
N ARG A 141 -23.82 -2.42 -7.21
CA ARG A 141 -22.53 -2.60 -7.90
C ARG A 141 -21.89 -1.28 -8.37
N LYS A 142 -22.66 -0.19 -8.43
CA LYS A 142 -22.16 1.13 -8.84
C LYS A 142 -21.48 1.88 -7.71
N ARG A 143 -21.76 1.53 -6.45
CA ARG A 143 -21.12 2.13 -5.29
C ARG A 143 -19.87 1.33 -4.94
N ILE A 144 -18.72 1.96 -5.14
CA ILE A 144 -17.41 1.35 -5.05
C ILE A 144 -16.59 2.10 -4.00
N LEU A 145 -15.85 1.33 -3.21
CA LEU A 145 -14.78 1.83 -2.37
C LEU A 145 -13.47 1.18 -2.79
N GLY A 146 -12.45 2.00 -3.00
CA GLY A 146 -11.08 1.58 -3.19
C GLY A 146 -10.19 2.07 -2.06
N SER A 147 -9.18 1.28 -1.71
CA SER A 147 -8.17 1.63 -0.72
C SER A 147 -6.80 1.19 -1.19
N LEU A 148 -5.77 1.93 -0.77
CA LEU A 148 -4.38 1.57 -1.01
C LEU A 148 -3.56 1.90 0.22
N CYS A 149 -2.72 0.95 0.64
CA CYS A 149 -1.77 1.16 1.72
C CYS A 149 -0.37 0.65 1.37
N HIS A 150 0.64 1.25 1.99
CA HIS A 150 2.04 0.85 1.85
C HIS A 150 2.60 0.44 3.22
N LEU A 151 2.79 -0.87 3.39
CA LEU A 151 3.20 -1.53 4.63
C LEU A 151 4.70 -1.85 4.58
N ASP A 152 5.44 -1.52 5.63
CA ASP A 152 6.88 -1.82 5.74
C ASP A 152 7.24 -2.77 6.88
N SER A 153 6.24 -3.28 7.61
CA SER A 153 6.46 -4.25 8.68
C SER A 153 5.19 -5.01 9.04
N ILE A 154 5.36 -6.15 9.71
CA ILE A 154 4.27 -6.96 10.27
C ILE A 154 3.43 -6.20 11.32
N GLN A 155 3.99 -5.21 12.01
CA GLN A 155 3.30 -4.45 13.06
C GLN A 155 2.10 -3.68 12.48
N ASN A 156 2.19 -3.34 11.20
CA ASN A 156 1.14 -2.63 10.46
C ASN A 156 -0.04 -3.55 10.07
N GLY A 157 -0.01 -4.85 10.39
CA GLY A 157 -1.07 -5.80 10.04
C GLY A 157 -2.45 -5.45 10.61
N THR A 158 -2.50 -4.69 11.71
CA THR A 158 -3.76 -4.13 12.23
C THR A 158 -4.44 -3.20 11.22
N CYS A 159 -3.69 -2.51 10.38
CA CYS A 159 -4.21 -1.59 9.37
C CYS A 159 -4.89 -2.34 8.23
N VAL A 160 -4.41 -3.53 7.87
CA VAL A 160 -5.10 -4.39 6.87
C VAL A 160 -6.47 -4.81 7.38
N ARG A 161 -6.60 -5.11 8.68
CA ARG A 161 -7.91 -5.43 9.28
C ARG A 161 -8.85 -4.22 9.27
N LYS A 162 -8.37 -3.06 9.70
CA LYS A 162 -9.13 -1.80 9.67
C LYS A 162 -9.59 -1.45 8.26
N MET A 163 -8.72 -1.62 7.25
CA MET A 163 -9.08 -1.42 5.85
C MET A 163 -10.22 -2.36 5.42
N ILE A 164 -10.20 -3.64 5.80
CA ILE A 164 -11.32 -4.55 5.50
C ILE A 164 -12.61 -4.10 6.21
N GLU A 165 -12.51 -3.70 7.48
CA GLU A 165 -13.63 -3.21 8.28
C GLU A 165 -14.25 -1.93 7.68
N GLU A 166 -13.43 -1.05 7.11
CA GLU A 166 -13.84 0.18 6.44
C GLU A 166 -14.67 -0.15 5.19
N HIS A 167 -14.18 -1.07 4.36
CA HIS A 167 -14.93 -1.56 3.20
C HIS A 167 -16.26 -2.20 3.58
N LEU A 168 -16.29 -3.02 4.63
CA LEU A 168 -17.55 -3.59 5.12
C LEU A 168 -18.49 -2.49 5.61
N SER A 169 -17.99 -1.53 6.39
CA SER A 169 -18.78 -0.45 6.99
C SER A 169 -19.34 0.50 5.95
N PHE A 170 -18.55 0.85 4.93
CA PHE A 170 -18.99 1.61 3.79
C PHE A 170 -20.23 0.97 3.15
N HIS A 171 -20.26 -0.35 2.95
CA HIS A 171 -21.39 -1.07 2.32
C HIS A 171 -22.54 -1.45 3.28
N LYS A 172 -22.38 -1.31 4.61
CA LYS A 172 -23.44 -1.59 5.60
C LYS A 172 -24.68 -0.72 5.40
N CYS A 173 -24.53 0.51 4.93
CA CYS A 173 -25.67 1.43 4.73
C CYS A 173 -26.71 0.92 3.72
N LEU A 174 -26.39 -0.16 2.98
CA LEU A 174 -27.24 -0.78 1.98
C LEU A 174 -27.98 -2.04 2.49
N GLU A 175 -27.87 -2.36 3.80
CA GLU A 175 -28.47 -3.54 4.45
C GLU A 175 -30.01 -3.62 4.39
N LYS A 176 -30.69 -2.57 3.91
CA LYS A 176 -32.15 -2.62 3.64
C LYS A 176 -32.52 -3.55 2.48
N CYS A 177 -31.55 -4.00 1.68
CA CYS A 177 -31.76 -4.95 0.59
C CYS A 177 -31.71 -6.39 1.11
N LEU A 178 -32.89 -7.03 1.16
CA LEU A 178 -33.18 -8.40 1.61
C LEU A 178 -32.05 -9.44 1.38
N ASN A 179 -31.65 -10.10 2.47
CA ASN A 179 -31.02 -11.44 2.60
C ASN A 179 -29.75 -11.79 1.77
N ARG A 180 -29.17 -10.87 0.98
CA ARG A 180 -27.94 -11.14 0.18
C ARG A 180 -27.01 -9.93 0.08
N ASN A 181 -26.81 -9.19 1.16
CA ASN A 181 -25.82 -8.09 1.18
C ASN A 181 -24.39 -8.63 1.37
N GLN A 182 -23.88 -9.32 0.34
CA GLN A 182 -22.48 -9.74 0.29
C GLN A 182 -21.66 -8.65 -0.39
N VAL A 183 -20.59 -8.23 0.28
CA VAL A 183 -19.56 -7.36 -0.27
C VAL A 183 -18.58 -8.23 -1.07
N HIS A 184 -18.35 -7.87 -2.32
CA HIS A 184 -17.27 -8.44 -3.11
C HIS A 184 -16.04 -7.55 -2.96
N MET A 185 -14.89 -8.17 -2.66
CA MET A 185 -13.63 -7.49 -2.43
C MET A 185 -12.54 -8.09 -3.31
N GLU A 186 -11.93 -7.24 -4.12
CA GLU A 186 -10.80 -7.52 -4.98
C GLU A 186 -9.54 -7.03 -4.26
N VAL A 187 -8.55 -7.91 -4.10
CA VAL A 187 -7.31 -7.65 -3.38
C VAL A 187 -6.13 -7.80 -4.35
N HIS A 188 -5.23 -6.83 -4.30
CA HIS A 188 -4.01 -6.76 -5.08
C HIS A 188 -2.85 -6.54 -4.14
N ILE A 189 -1.84 -7.41 -4.18
CA ILE A 189 -0.67 -7.33 -3.32
C ILE A 189 0.57 -7.39 -4.19
N ILE A 190 1.46 -6.43 -3.98
CA ILE A 190 2.78 -6.42 -4.61
C ILE A 190 3.87 -6.07 -3.59
N GLY A 191 5.12 -6.31 -3.95
CA GLY A 191 6.29 -5.86 -3.19
C GLY A 191 7.00 -7.00 -2.48
N GLY A 192 8.13 -6.67 -1.86
CA GLY A 192 9.07 -7.67 -1.37
C GLY A 192 9.77 -8.41 -2.51
N TYR A 193 10.87 -9.06 -2.16
CA TYR A 193 11.64 -9.97 -3.03
C TYR A 193 12.24 -11.09 -2.16
N LEU A 194 13.16 -11.90 -2.68
CA LEU A 194 13.87 -12.88 -1.86
C LEU A 194 15.03 -12.20 -1.12
N ASP A 195 14.70 -11.32 -0.18
CA ASP A 195 15.66 -10.56 0.63
C ASP A 195 16.41 -11.45 1.63
N GLN A 196 17.65 -11.07 1.95
CA GLN A 196 18.55 -11.86 2.80
C GLN A 196 17.99 -12.05 4.22
N ASP A 197 17.31 -11.03 4.74
CA ASP A 197 16.74 -11.03 6.10
C ASP A 197 15.36 -11.69 6.17
N ARG A 198 14.82 -12.18 5.03
CA ARG A 198 13.49 -12.83 4.89
C ARG A 198 12.32 -11.97 5.36
N THR A 199 12.51 -10.66 5.47
CA THR A 199 11.50 -9.71 5.92
C THR A 199 10.31 -9.65 4.98
N SER A 200 10.54 -9.81 3.67
CA SER A 200 9.48 -9.85 2.66
C SER A 200 8.60 -11.08 2.82
N GLU A 201 9.20 -12.24 3.11
CA GLU A 201 8.49 -13.51 3.30
C GLU A 201 7.64 -13.48 4.57
N GLU A 202 8.20 -12.99 5.68
CA GLU A 202 7.48 -12.82 6.95
C GLU A 202 6.28 -11.87 6.78
N THR A 203 6.49 -10.73 6.12
CA THR A 203 5.44 -9.74 5.88
C THR A 203 4.34 -10.30 4.98
N THR A 204 4.72 -11.02 3.91
CA THR A 204 3.78 -11.71 3.01
C THR A 204 2.93 -12.74 3.77
N SER A 205 3.57 -13.59 4.56
CA SER A 205 2.88 -14.58 5.40
C SER A 205 1.88 -13.91 6.34
N HIS A 206 2.29 -12.82 7.00
CA HIS A 206 1.43 -12.09 7.92
C HIS A 206 0.20 -11.49 7.24
N ILE A 207 0.39 -10.83 6.09
CA ILE A 207 -0.69 -10.21 5.29
C ILE A 207 -1.69 -11.27 4.83
N LEU A 208 -1.21 -12.36 4.21
CA LEU A 208 -2.06 -13.42 3.70
C LEU A 208 -2.86 -14.11 4.81
N ASN A 209 -2.25 -14.30 5.99
CA ASN A 209 -2.95 -14.83 7.16
C ASN A 209 -4.06 -13.90 7.65
N ILE A 210 -3.85 -12.59 7.65
CA ILE A 210 -4.90 -11.62 8.00
C ILE A 210 -6.05 -11.70 7.00
N LEU A 211 -5.75 -11.67 5.70
CA LEU A 211 -6.74 -11.71 4.63
C LEU A 211 -7.56 -13.00 4.67
N ALA A 212 -6.89 -14.14 4.81
CA ALA A 212 -7.55 -15.43 4.87
C ALA A 212 -8.44 -15.54 6.12
N LYS A 213 -7.95 -15.08 7.28
CA LYS A 213 -8.74 -15.06 8.52
C LYS A 213 -9.97 -14.16 8.37
N ALA A 214 -9.82 -13.01 7.73
CA ALA A 214 -10.94 -12.11 7.44
C ALA A 214 -11.96 -12.75 6.48
N ALA A 215 -11.51 -13.36 5.39
CA ALA A 215 -12.36 -14.09 4.44
C ALA A 215 -13.14 -15.22 5.13
N LYS A 216 -12.49 -15.99 6.01
CA LYS A 216 -13.13 -17.05 6.81
C LYS A 216 -14.15 -16.50 7.81
N THR A 217 -13.77 -15.50 8.59
CA THR A 217 -14.59 -14.92 9.67
C THR A 217 -15.79 -14.15 9.12
N CYS A 218 -15.63 -13.48 7.99
CA CYS A 218 -16.65 -12.65 7.36
C CYS A 218 -17.36 -13.34 6.19
N ARG A 219 -17.21 -14.65 5.99
CA ARG A 219 -17.69 -15.37 4.77
C ARG A 219 -19.16 -15.14 4.40
N SER A 220 -20.03 -14.85 5.38
CA SER A 220 -21.46 -14.58 5.14
C SER A 220 -21.73 -13.16 4.62
N LYS A 221 -20.77 -12.25 4.80
CA LYS A 221 -20.85 -10.83 4.43
C LYS A 221 -19.82 -10.43 3.37
N LEU A 222 -18.77 -11.22 3.17
CA LEU A 222 -17.61 -10.90 2.36
C LEU A 222 -17.25 -12.05 1.44
N GLU A 223 -17.16 -11.78 0.14
CA GLU A 223 -16.43 -12.61 -0.82
C GLU A 223 -15.13 -11.89 -1.17
N MET A 224 -13.99 -12.43 -0.73
CA MET A 224 -12.67 -11.87 -1.00
C MET A 224 -11.97 -12.66 -2.11
N LYS A 225 -11.42 -11.93 -3.08
CA LYS A 225 -10.70 -12.46 -4.23
C LYS A 225 -9.31 -11.84 -4.33
N LEU A 226 -8.27 -12.66 -4.33
CA LEU A 226 -6.90 -12.24 -4.63
C LEU A 226 -6.72 -12.19 -6.15
N LYS A 227 -6.73 -10.99 -6.72
CA LYS A 227 -6.67 -10.72 -8.16
C LYS A 227 -5.24 -10.49 -8.66
N THR A 228 -4.36 -9.98 -7.81
CA THR A 228 -2.94 -9.77 -8.14
C THR A 228 -2.10 -10.14 -6.92
N CYS A 229 -1.09 -10.98 -7.13
CA CYS A 229 -0.16 -11.41 -6.09
C CYS A 229 1.23 -11.51 -6.71
N VAL A 230 2.02 -10.45 -6.58
CA VAL A 230 3.39 -10.34 -7.13
C VAL A 230 4.31 -9.95 -5.98
N VAL A 231 4.67 -10.94 -5.17
CA VAL A 231 5.41 -10.76 -3.91
C VAL A 231 6.54 -11.76 -3.79
N THR A 232 7.56 -11.45 -2.98
CA THR A 232 8.68 -12.36 -2.66
C THR A 232 9.29 -12.97 -3.92
N GLY A 233 9.42 -14.30 -4.03
CA GLY A 233 9.91 -14.97 -5.22
C GLY A 233 9.07 -14.73 -6.48
N LEU A 234 7.77 -14.44 -6.37
CA LEU A 234 6.97 -14.01 -7.53
C LEU A 234 7.29 -12.58 -8.00
N ASN A 235 8.08 -11.83 -7.25
CA ASN A 235 8.58 -10.50 -7.60
C ASN A 235 10.11 -10.44 -7.66
N ASP A 236 10.80 -11.58 -7.62
CA ASP A 236 12.26 -11.61 -7.52
C ASP A 236 12.93 -11.89 -8.88
N CYS A 237 13.90 -11.06 -9.27
CA CYS A 237 14.60 -11.20 -10.54
C CYS A 237 15.25 -12.59 -10.72
N ALA A 238 15.90 -13.13 -9.68
CA ALA A 238 16.59 -14.41 -9.73
C ALA A 238 15.64 -15.62 -9.85
N THR A 239 14.33 -15.41 -9.65
CA THR A 239 13.32 -16.46 -9.90
C THR A 239 13.08 -16.69 -11.39
N TYR A 240 13.36 -15.71 -12.24
CA TYR A 240 13.06 -15.77 -13.69
C TYR A 240 14.31 -15.78 -14.56
N GLU A 241 15.45 -15.33 -14.04
CA GLU A 241 16.70 -15.20 -14.79
C GLU A 241 17.87 -15.79 -13.99
N ASP A 242 18.57 -16.76 -14.59
CA ASP A 242 19.76 -17.38 -13.99
C ASP A 242 20.91 -16.38 -13.89
N ASN A 243 21.68 -16.44 -12.80
CA ASN A 243 22.84 -15.57 -12.51
C ASN A 243 22.50 -14.07 -12.32
N VAL A 244 21.24 -13.73 -12.04
CA VAL A 244 20.84 -12.38 -11.62
C VAL A 244 20.77 -12.33 -10.09
N SER A 245 21.16 -11.21 -9.49
CA SER A 245 21.05 -11.01 -8.04
C SER A 245 19.60 -10.83 -7.61
N ASN A 246 19.26 -11.24 -6.39
CA ASN A 246 17.94 -11.03 -5.81
C ASN A 246 17.63 -9.54 -5.77
N ALA A 247 16.52 -9.14 -6.39
CA ALA A 247 16.04 -7.77 -6.43
C ALA A 247 14.55 -7.79 -6.81
N PRO A 248 13.76 -6.79 -6.37
CA PRO A 248 12.37 -6.69 -6.75
C PRO A 248 12.22 -6.24 -8.21
N ILE A 249 11.42 -6.98 -8.98
CA ILE A 249 11.12 -6.70 -10.40
C ILE A 249 10.18 -5.51 -10.53
N ILE A 250 9.17 -5.41 -9.67
CA ILE A 250 8.26 -4.26 -9.58
C ILE A 250 8.28 -3.69 -8.17
N ARG A 251 8.00 -2.38 -8.09
CA ARG A 251 8.09 -1.60 -6.86
C ARG A 251 6.88 -0.71 -6.65
N GLY A 252 5.97 -0.62 -7.62
CA GLY A 252 4.82 0.26 -7.57
C GLY A 252 3.56 -0.32 -8.19
N LEU A 253 2.44 0.16 -7.67
CA LEU A 253 1.08 -0.23 -8.04
C LEU A 253 0.21 1.02 -8.13
N ALA A 254 -0.57 1.10 -9.20
CA ALA A 254 -1.64 2.08 -9.35
C ALA A 254 -2.97 1.35 -9.52
N LEU A 255 -3.99 1.79 -8.79
CA LEU A 255 -5.35 1.27 -8.82
C LEU A 255 -6.30 2.40 -9.21
N ASP A 256 -6.95 2.26 -10.37
CA ASP A 256 -8.08 3.12 -10.75
C ASP A 256 -9.34 2.60 -10.04
N ILE A 257 -9.89 3.39 -9.13
CA ILE A 257 -11.04 2.97 -8.32
C ILE A 257 -12.28 2.75 -9.18
N SER A 258 -12.49 3.59 -10.19
CA SER A 258 -13.68 3.54 -11.02
C SER A 258 -13.69 2.30 -11.91
N SER A 259 -12.60 2.05 -12.62
CA SER A 259 -12.50 0.91 -13.54
C SER A 259 -12.06 -0.40 -12.87
N GLY A 260 -11.40 -0.33 -11.72
CA GLY A 260 -10.72 -1.48 -11.10
C GLY A 260 -9.44 -1.92 -11.82
N GLN A 261 -8.96 -1.15 -12.79
CA GLN A 261 -7.70 -1.46 -13.49
C GLN A 261 -6.51 -1.26 -12.57
N VAL A 262 -5.59 -2.22 -12.62
CA VAL A 262 -4.31 -2.20 -11.91
C VAL A 262 -3.16 -2.09 -12.90
N HIS A 263 -2.24 -1.18 -12.63
CA HIS A 263 -1.00 -1.00 -13.36
C HIS A 263 0.19 -1.25 -12.43
N LEU A 264 1.11 -2.11 -12.86
CA LEU A 264 2.34 -2.41 -12.16
C LEU A 264 3.50 -1.65 -12.80
N PHE A 265 4.38 -1.10 -11.97
CA PHE A 265 5.49 -0.31 -12.46
C PHE A 265 6.70 -0.28 -11.51
N ASN A 266 7.82 0.25 -11.98
CA ASN A 266 9.05 0.39 -11.20
C ASN A 266 9.11 1.71 -10.45
N LYS A 267 8.81 2.83 -11.13
CA LYS A 267 8.87 4.16 -10.52
C LYS A 267 7.69 5.03 -10.94
N VAL A 268 7.13 5.79 -9.99
CA VAL A 268 6.16 6.83 -10.27
C VAL A 268 6.88 8.11 -10.69
N HIS A 269 6.27 8.90 -11.56
CA HIS A 269 6.76 10.25 -11.80
C HIS A 269 6.60 11.13 -10.55
N GLU A 270 7.65 11.87 -10.20
CA GLU A 270 7.78 12.64 -8.95
C GLU A 270 6.63 13.64 -8.70
N ILE A 271 6.05 14.18 -9.77
CA ILE A 271 4.90 15.09 -9.70
C ILE A 271 3.69 14.48 -8.95
N CYS A 272 3.57 13.16 -8.91
CA CYS A 272 2.48 12.46 -8.24
C CYS A 272 2.67 12.39 -6.72
N ALA A 273 3.91 12.48 -6.23
CA ALA A 273 4.23 12.22 -4.82
C ALA A 273 3.74 13.32 -3.85
N GLY A 274 3.21 14.43 -4.38
CA GLY A 274 2.60 15.49 -3.61
C GLY A 274 1.20 15.15 -3.06
N PRO A 275 0.59 16.09 -2.32
CA PRO A 275 1.19 17.31 -1.78
C PRO A 275 2.14 16.99 -0.61
N ALA A 276 2.92 17.99 -0.18
CA ALA A 276 3.78 17.92 1.01
C ALA A 276 4.72 16.71 1.09
N LYS A 277 5.24 16.25 -0.06
CA LYS A 277 6.02 14.99 -0.18
C LYS A 277 7.11 14.86 0.88
N THR A 278 7.89 15.91 1.12
CA THR A 278 8.98 15.90 2.10
C THR A 278 8.44 15.78 3.52
N LEU A 279 7.46 16.60 3.90
CA LEU A 279 6.87 16.56 5.23
C LEU A 279 6.23 15.20 5.53
N ARG A 280 5.54 14.59 4.56
CA ARG A 280 4.94 13.26 4.71
C ARG A 280 5.99 12.17 4.90
N ARG A 281 7.16 12.28 4.25
CA ARG A 281 8.31 11.40 4.48
C ARG A 281 8.98 11.63 5.84
N VAL A 282 9.04 12.89 6.30
CA VAL A 282 9.58 13.26 7.62
C VAL A 282 8.84 12.55 8.75
N ARG A 283 7.57 12.21 8.57
CA ARG A 283 6.81 11.39 9.52
C ARG A 283 7.50 10.08 9.89
N LEU A 284 8.26 9.46 8.98
CA LEU A 284 8.98 8.22 9.29
C LEU A 284 10.04 8.39 10.40
N TRP A 285 10.38 9.64 10.74
CA TRP A 285 11.28 10.03 11.83
C TRP A 285 10.55 10.40 13.11
N ALA A 286 9.23 10.30 13.14
CA ALA A 286 8.46 10.50 14.36
C ALA A 286 8.73 9.39 15.38
N PRO A 287 8.60 9.69 16.69
CA PRO A 287 8.75 8.67 17.74
C PRO A 287 7.88 7.45 17.48
N ALA A 288 8.38 6.25 17.82
CA ALA A 288 7.71 4.98 17.52
C ALA A 288 6.22 4.94 17.94
N LEU A 289 5.88 5.52 19.09
CA LEU A 289 4.48 5.61 19.56
C LEU A 289 3.52 6.29 18.57
N GLN A 290 4.02 7.20 17.72
CA GLN A 290 3.24 7.90 16.68
C GLN A 290 3.42 7.28 15.29
N ASN A 291 4.37 6.36 15.13
CA ASN A 291 4.77 5.80 13.84
C ASN A 291 4.51 4.28 13.71
N ASN A 292 3.91 3.65 14.72
CA ASN A 292 3.59 2.21 14.75
C ASN A 292 2.30 1.83 14.00
N PHE A 293 1.61 2.79 13.40
CA PHE A 293 0.38 2.57 12.63
C PHE A 293 0.46 3.28 11.29
N LEU A 294 -0.32 2.84 10.32
CA LEU A 294 -0.50 3.61 9.09
C LEU A 294 -1.28 4.89 9.38
N LEU A 295 -0.88 5.98 8.73
CA LEU A 295 -1.64 7.23 8.76
C LEU A 295 -2.68 7.22 7.65
N GLU A 296 -3.94 7.44 8.00
CA GLU A 296 -4.99 7.71 7.03
C GLU A 296 -4.85 9.14 6.51
N VAL A 297 -4.47 9.27 5.23
CA VAL A 297 -4.23 10.58 4.61
C VAL A 297 -5.39 11.07 3.75
N HIS A 298 -6.32 10.18 3.39
CA HIS A 298 -7.50 10.51 2.61
C HIS A 298 -8.64 9.55 2.97
N THR A 299 -9.85 10.09 3.08
CA THR A 299 -11.07 9.33 3.42
C THR A 299 -12.07 9.38 2.27
N TRP A 300 -12.99 8.41 2.21
CA TRP A 300 -14.04 8.45 1.19
C TRP A 300 -15.12 9.50 1.49
N GLU A 301 -15.16 10.05 2.71
CA GLU A 301 -16.12 11.06 3.13
C GLU A 301 -15.77 12.45 2.62
N LYS A 302 -14.49 12.72 2.35
CA LYS A 302 -14.01 14.06 2.01
C LYS A 302 -12.94 14.04 0.93
N GLU A 303 -13.01 15.01 0.03
CA GLU A 303 -12.07 15.19 -1.09
C GLU A 303 -10.85 16.03 -0.67
N GLU A 304 -10.19 15.59 0.39
CA GLU A 304 -9.06 16.28 1.00
C GLU A 304 -7.93 15.31 1.39
N ILE A 305 -6.69 15.73 1.17
CA ILE A 305 -5.52 15.07 1.74
C ILE A 305 -5.16 15.77 3.05
N CYS A 306 -5.15 15.01 4.15
CA CYS A 306 -4.84 15.50 5.48
C CYS A 306 -3.45 15.00 5.93
N VAL A 307 -2.64 15.92 6.43
CA VAL A 307 -1.42 15.61 7.18
C VAL A 307 -1.70 15.95 8.64
N GLU A 308 -1.94 14.93 9.46
CA GLU A 308 -2.10 15.11 10.90
C GLU A 308 -0.80 15.60 11.54
N PRO A 309 -0.88 16.40 12.62
CA PRO A 309 0.29 16.79 13.40
C PRO A 309 1.03 15.56 13.95
N PHE A 310 2.35 15.57 13.84
CA PHE A 310 3.23 14.58 14.45
C PHE A 310 4.49 15.25 14.98
N GLU A 311 5.16 14.60 15.93
CA GLU A 311 6.41 15.09 16.51
C GLU A 311 7.62 14.59 15.71
N TYR A 312 8.64 15.43 15.61
CA TYR A 312 9.97 15.07 15.15
C TYR A 312 10.98 16.06 15.72
N ALA A 313 12.24 15.65 15.82
CA ALA A 313 13.33 16.51 16.24
C ALA A 313 14.63 16.02 15.60
N PRO A 314 15.63 16.91 15.44
CA PRO A 314 16.97 16.50 15.03
C PRO A 314 17.52 15.45 16.01
N PHE A 315 18.02 14.34 15.48
CA PHE A 315 18.73 13.36 16.30
C PHE A 315 20.19 13.80 16.51
N PRO A 316 20.89 13.33 17.58
CA PRO A 316 22.18 13.88 18.00
C PRO A 316 23.27 13.99 16.92
N ASP A 317 23.33 13.03 15.99
CA ASP A 317 24.38 12.93 14.97
C ASP A 317 23.93 13.35 13.56
N ILE A 318 22.87 14.17 13.44
CA ILE A 318 22.26 14.51 12.14
C ILE A 318 23.21 15.18 11.15
N GLU A 319 24.11 16.04 11.63
CA GLU A 319 25.11 16.67 10.76
C GLU A 319 26.13 15.68 10.22
N LEU A 320 26.59 14.74 11.07
CA LEU A 320 27.50 13.69 10.63
C LEU A 320 26.81 12.77 9.61
N PHE A 321 25.57 12.39 9.87
CA PHE A 321 24.77 11.56 8.98
C PHE A 321 24.57 12.21 7.60
N LEU A 322 24.30 13.52 7.56
CA LEU A 322 24.19 14.30 6.32
C LEU A 322 25.49 14.39 5.54
N GLN A 323 26.65 14.15 6.17
CA GLN A 323 27.98 14.16 5.53
C GLN A 323 28.47 12.77 5.11
N LEU A 324 27.79 11.70 5.49
CA LEU A 324 28.18 10.34 5.10
C LEU A 324 28.19 10.20 3.57
N PRO A 325 29.18 9.53 2.97
CA PRO A 325 29.13 9.11 1.57
C PRO A 325 27.89 8.23 1.28
N ASP A 326 27.41 8.23 0.03
CA ASP A 326 26.13 7.59 -0.33
C ASP A 326 26.10 6.08 -0.06
N ASP A 327 27.19 5.37 -0.34
CA ASP A 327 27.35 3.95 -0.03
C ASP A 327 27.19 3.69 1.48
N THR A 328 27.79 4.53 2.31
CA THR A 328 27.68 4.44 3.77
C THR A 328 26.28 4.83 4.24
N LEU A 329 25.69 5.90 3.68
CA LEU A 329 24.34 6.34 3.99
C LEU A 329 23.32 5.24 3.70
N LEU A 330 23.40 4.61 2.53
CA LEU A 330 22.53 3.49 2.13
C LEU A 330 22.57 2.36 3.16
N GLN A 331 23.76 1.91 3.54
CA GLN A 331 23.93 0.82 4.51
C GLN A 331 23.31 1.13 5.88
N TYR A 332 23.32 2.40 6.30
CA TYR A 332 22.74 2.81 7.56
C TYR A 332 21.28 3.22 7.48
N SER A 333 20.66 3.31 6.30
CA SER A 333 19.32 3.87 6.17
C SER A 333 18.32 3.10 5.33
N SER A 334 18.77 2.07 4.60
CA SER A 334 17.93 1.16 3.85
C SER A 334 17.91 -0.23 4.49
N THR A 335 16.78 -0.94 4.32
CA THR A 335 16.68 -2.38 4.64
C THR A 335 17.24 -3.28 3.54
N SER A 336 17.50 -2.73 2.35
CA SER A 336 17.99 -3.42 1.17
C SER A 336 18.86 -2.48 0.33
N PRO A 337 20.06 -2.11 0.82
CA PRO A 337 20.92 -1.08 0.21
C PRO A 337 21.21 -1.29 -1.28
N GLU A 338 21.36 -2.55 -1.70
CA GLU A 338 21.64 -2.95 -3.08
C GLU A 338 20.43 -2.82 -4.02
N CYS A 339 19.24 -2.64 -3.45
CA CYS A 339 17.99 -2.56 -4.18
C CYS A 339 17.38 -1.16 -4.19
N GLU A 340 17.95 -0.14 -3.55
CA GLU A 340 17.34 1.19 -3.55
C GLU A 340 17.42 1.89 -4.91
N ALA A 341 16.54 2.88 -5.12
CA ALA A 341 16.60 3.72 -6.31
C ALA A 341 17.76 4.71 -6.23
N ASP A 342 18.27 5.15 -7.39
CA ASP A 342 19.42 6.08 -7.49
C ASP A 342 19.22 7.39 -6.69
N ASP A 343 17.98 7.85 -6.54
CA ASP A 343 17.62 9.08 -5.81
C ASP A 343 17.35 8.88 -4.32
N PHE A 344 17.56 7.67 -3.78
CA PHE A 344 17.30 7.35 -2.37
C PHE A 344 18.12 8.24 -1.42
N CYS A 345 19.44 8.35 -1.63
CA CYS A 345 20.32 9.16 -0.79
C CYS A 345 19.93 10.64 -0.81
N ASP A 346 19.59 11.18 -1.98
CA ASP A 346 19.12 12.56 -2.12
C ASP A 346 17.83 12.80 -1.32
N ILE A 347 16.87 11.89 -1.44
CA ILE A 347 15.62 11.94 -0.69
C ILE A 347 15.88 11.89 0.82
N MET A 348 16.79 11.02 1.26
CA MET A 348 17.19 10.90 2.66
C MET A 348 17.81 12.18 3.19
N ARG A 349 18.73 12.81 2.44
CA ARG A 349 19.33 14.09 2.84
C ARG A 349 18.32 15.22 2.87
N ILE A 350 17.42 15.31 1.90
CA ILE A 350 16.33 16.30 1.91
C ILE A 350 15.45 16.12 3.16
N THR A 351 15.11 14.87 3.49
CA THR A 351 14.26 14.55 4.64
C THR A 351 14.97 14.89 5.96
N CYS A 352 16.23 14.48 6.13
CA CYS A 352 17.02 14.81 7.32
C CYS A 352 17.30 16.32 7.45
N THR A 353 17.54 17.02 6.34
CA THR A 353 17.71 18.48 6.34
C THR A 353 16.43 19.16 6.82
N PHE A 354 15.26 18.68 6.39
CA PHE A 354 13.97 19.18 6.90
C PHE A 354 13.82 18.92 8.41
N VAL A 355 14.11 17.70 8.88
CA VAL A 355 14.09 17.36 10.32
C VAL A 355 15.01 18.28 11.13
N LYS A 356 16.17 18.63 10.56
CA LYS A 356 17.19 19.48 11.18
C LYS A 356 16.75 20.94 11.27
N ASP A 357 16.29 21.50 10.15
CA ASP A 357 16.20 22.95 9.96
C ASP A 357 14.80 23.51 10.23
N ILE A 358 13.76 22.68 10.10
CA ILE A 358 12.36 23.13 10.22
C ILE A 358 11.77 22.58 11.51
N PRO A 359 11.51 23.40 12.54
CA PRO A 359 10.89 22.91 13.77
C PRO A 359 9.42 22.60 13.56
N VAL A 360 8.88 21.69 14.37
CA VAL A 360 7.49 21.22 14.26
C VAL A 360 6.47 22.37 14.38
N SER A 361 6.80 23.39 15.18
CA SER A 361 5.98 24.60 15.35
C SER A 361 5.80 25.41 14.07
N ASP A 362 6.76 25.36 13.15
CA ASP A 362 6.70 26.13 11.90
C ASP A 362 5.83 25.41 10.86
N VAL A 363 5.67 24.10 11.01
CA VAL A 363 4.81 23.27 10.16
C VAL A 363 3.35 23.33 10.62
N PHE A 364 3.09 22.97 11.89
CA PHE A 364 1.75 22.77 12.42
C PHE A 364 1.24 23.93 13.30
N GLY A 365 2.04 24.97 13.47
CA GLY A 365 1.75 26.07 14.38
C GLY A 365 1.81 25.67 15.86
N LYS A 366 1.65 26.66 16.74
CA LYS A 366 1.57 26.43 18.20
C LYS A 366 0.36 25.58 18.59
N ASP A 367 -0.73 25.72 17.84
CA ASP A 367 -2.00 25.02 18.08
C ASP A 367 -2.00 23.57 17.58
N ARG A 368 -0.91 23.10 16.95
CA ARG A 368 -0.80 21.76 16.35
C ARG A 368 -1.99 21.45 15.44
N LYS A 369 -2.26 22.30 14.47
CA LYS A 369 -3.36 22.10 13.51
C LYS A 369 -2.93 21.17 12.39
N ARG A 370 -3.82 20.26 11.99
CA ARG A 370 -3.62 19.46 10.77
C ARG A 370 -3.48 20.35 9.55
N ILE A 371 -2.71 19.88 8.57
CA ILE A 371 -2.61 20.54 7.27
C ILE A 371 -3.57 19.84 6.31
N VAL A 372 -4.44 20.61 5.67
CA VAL A 372 -5.44 20.11 4.74
C VAL A 372 -5.09 20.60 3.33
N TYR A 373 -5.19 19.70 2.36
CA TYR A 373 -5.06 19.99 0.95
C TYR A 373 -6.34 19.58 0.22
N HIS A 374 -6.94 20.52 -0.50
CA HIS A 374 -8.10 20.23 -1.35
C HIS A 374 -7.67 20.03 -2.79
N SER A 375 -8.34 19.11 -3.48
CA SER A 375 -8.18 18.99 -4.92
C SER A 375 -8.86 20.19 -5.60
N LYS A 376 -8.16 20.84 -6.51
CA LYS A 376 -8.70 21.92 -7.33
C LYS A 376 -8.64 21.49 -8.78
N LYS A 377 -9.81 21.40 -9.40
CA LYS A 377 -9.95 21.16 -10.84
C LYS A 377 -9.45 22.38 -11.61
N ARG A 378 -8.44 22.18 -12.46
CA ARG A 378 -7.87 23.19 -13.36
C ARG A 378 -8.19 22.82 -14.79
N ILE A 379 -8.90 23.69 -15.51
CA ILE A 379 -9.20 23.52 -16.94
C ILE A 379 -7.95 23.89 -17.74
N LEU A 380 -7.50 22.97 -18.60
CA LEU A 380 -6.27 23.06 -19.39
C LEU A 380 -6.48 23.70 -20.76
N ASN A 381 -7.69 23.68 -21.33
CA ASN A 381 -8.04 24.39 -22.57
C ASN A 381 -9.57 24.64 -22.67
N SER A 382 -9.97 25.80 -23.19
CA SER A 382 -11.37 26.22 -23.36
C SER A 382 -11.93 25.95 -24.78
N GLY A 383 -11.56 24.82 -25.38
CA GLY A 383 -12.19 24.33 -26.63
C GLY A 383 -13.21 23.23 -26.32
N ASP A 384 -13.99 22.80 -27.31
CA ASP A 384 -15.13 21.85 -27.22
C ASP A 384 -14.88 20.49 -26.51
N ASP A 385 -13.66 20.26 -26.01
CA ASP A 385 -13.29 19.17 -25.12
C ASP A 385 -12.57 19.74 -23.89
N ASP A 386 -13.31 20.02 -22.80
CA ASP A 386 -12.75 20.49 -21.52
C ASP A 386 -11.79 19.46 -20.92
N LEU A 387 -10.50 19.56 -21.27
CA LEU A 387 -9.41 18.88 -20.58
C LEU A 387 -9.22 19.57 -19.23
N PHE A 388 -9.19 18.80 -18.15
CA PHE A 388 -8.87 19.32 -16.82
C PHE A 388 -7.94 18.37 -16.07
N GLU A 389 -7.20 18.93 -15.13
CA GLU A 389 -6.36 18.21 -14.18
C GLU A 389 -6.73 18.61 -12.75
N TYR A 390 -6.26 17.84 -11.77
CA TYR A 390 -6.40 18.18 -10.36
C TYR A 390 -5.05 18.61 -9.80
N ASP A 391 -5.04 19.73 -9.09
CA ASP A 391 -3.90 20.20 -8.31
C ASP A 391 -4.28 20.29 -6.83
N TRP A 392 -3.35 20.00 -5.92
CA TRP A 392 -3.60 20.01 -4.48
C TRP A 392 -3.23 21.38 -3.89
N LYS A 393 -4.23 22.11 -3.40
CA LYS A 393 -4.02 23.42 -2.76
C LYS A 393 -4.17 23.31 -1.25
N ARG A 394 -3.19 23.86 -0.52
CA ARG A 394 -3.24 23.97 0.95
C ARG A 394 -4.38 24.93 1.35
N SER A 395 -5.14 24.55 2.36
CA SER A 395 -6.13 25.42 3.02
C SER A 395 -5.40 26.41 3.93
N ASP A 396 -5.82 27.68 3.88
CA ASP A 396 -5.28 28.75 4.74
C ASP A 396 -5.66 28.59 6.21
#